data_AF-A0A0C3QKX9-F1
#
_entry.id   AF-A0A0C3QKX9-F1
#
_cell.length_a   1.000
_cell.length_b   1.000
_cell.length_c   1.000
_cell.angle_alpha   90.00
_cell.angle_beta   90.00
_cell.angle_gamma   90.00
#
_symmetry.space_group_name_H-M   'P 1'
#
loop_
_entity.id
_entity.type
_entity.pdbx_description
1 polymer ?
#
loop_
_entity_poly.entity_id
_entity_poly.type
_entity_poly.pdbx_seq_one_letter_code
_entity_poly.pdbx_strand_id
1 'polypeptide(L)'
;MASLFRTAAKAAARTSRLPSATPKPSSTLLRSFASTPLRQAQPADQAAAARQAIESYHTHEDLHGFDAESILSETGNTTKDAALRHFTASISPQHPAAHGVLRLILELNGEEILRADPHIGLLHRATEKLIEYKTYTQALPYFDRLDYVSMMTNEQCYSLAVEKLLNIDIPERAKWIRTLFGEITRVLNHLMAVLTHVMDVGGLTPFLWGFEEREKLMEFYERVSGARMHAAYVRPGGVAFDLPHGLLDDIFKWATQFSSRIDEIEEVVTGNRIWKTRTVGIAKVTVQQALDYSFSGVMLRGSGVPWDIRKVAPYEKYDEVEF
;
A
#
# COMPACT_ATOMS: atom_id res chain seq x y z
N MET A 1 28.69 21.33 -48.52
CA MET A 1 27.75 20.89 -49.58
C MET A 1 26.45 20.50 -48.90
N ALA A 2 25.54 21.42 -48.60
CA ALA A 2 24.65 22.15 -49.51
C ALA A 2 23.60 21.25 -50.18
N SER A 3 22.36 21.44 -49.69
CA SER A 3 21.06 21.29 -50.36
C SER A 3 20.72 19.96 -51.03
N LEU A 4 19.82 19.19 -50.40
CA LEU A 4 18.85 18.34 -51.12
C LEU A 4 17.62 17.93 -50.28
N PHE A 5 17.25 18.70 -49.25
CA PHE A 5 15.99 18.49 -48.50
C PHE A 5 15.24 19.80 -48.34
N ARG A 6 14.69 20.31 -49.46
CA ARG A 6 13.84 21.51 -49.46
C ARG A 6 12.81 21.51 -50.59
N THR A 7 11.99 20.46 -50.68
CA THR A 7 10.82 20.44 -51.57
C THR A 7 9.77 19.43 -51.07
N ALA A 8 9.03 19.79 -50.02
CA ALA A 8 7.76 19.11 -49.68
C ALA A 8 6.85 19.95 -48.75
N ALA A 9 6.89 21.28 -48.89
CA ALA A 9 6.00 22.19 -48.17
C ALA A 9 5.35 23.13 -49.18
N LYS A 10 4.25 22.68 -49.81
CA LYS A 10 3.19 23.50 -50.43
C LYS A 10 2.22 22.60 -51.23
N ALA A 11 1.23 22.02 -50.55
CA ALA A 11 -0.10 21.73 -51.08
C ALA A 11 -0.97 21.17 -49.94
N ALA A 12 -2.25 21.52 -49.92
CA ALA A 12 -3.30 21.05 -49.01
C ALA A 12 -3.42 21.76 -47.64
N ALA A 13 -3.80 23.03 -47.69
CA ALA A 13 -4.66 23.64 -46.67
C ALA A 13 -5.98 24.05 -47.34
N ARG A 14 -7.11 23.83 -46.65
CA ARG A 14 -8.54 24.08 -47.02
C ARG A 14 -9.11 23.06 -48.01
N THR A 15 -10.18 22.31 -47.75
CA THR A 15 -11.40 22.56 -46.96
C THR A 15 -12.08 21.24 -46.57
N SER A 16 -12.41 21.01 -45.30
CA SER A 16 -13.45 20.05 -44.90
C SER A 16 -14.19 20.58 -43.69
N ARG A 17 -15.48 20.91 -43.90
CA ARG A 17 -16.40 21.48 -42.92
C ARG A 17 -16.78 20.42 -41.87
N LEU A 18 -16.61 20.78 -40.59
CA LEU A 18 -17.23 20.11 -39.44
C LEU A 18 -18.70 20.53 -39.34
N PRO A 19 -19.65 19.63 -39.06
CA PRO A 19 -20.95 20.01 -38.54
C PRO A 19 -20.92 20.00 -37.00
N SER A 20 -21.15 21.18 -36.43
CA SER A 20 -21.44 21.42 -35.03
C SER A 20 -22.83 20.90 -34.64
N ALA A 21 -22.94 20.09 -33.59
CA ALA A 21 -24.22 19.77 -32.95
C ALA A 21 -24.10 20.03 -31.44
N THR A 22 -24.75 21.10 -31.00
CA THR A 22 -24.96 21.47 -29.60
C THR A 22 -26.19 20.76 -29.03
N PRO A 23 -26.20 20.39 -27.73
CA PRO A 23 -27.33 19.71 -27.10
C PRO A 23 -28.45 20.71 -26.73
N LYS A 24 -29.71 20.36 -27.04
CA LYS A 24 -30.89 21.13 -26.59
C LYS A 24 -31.44 20.57 -25.26
N PRO A 25 -31.96 21.43 -24.37
CA PRO A 25 -32.35 21.08 -23.01
C PRO A 25 -33.79 20.56 -22.93
N SER A 26 -34.03 19.54 -22.10
CA SER A 26 -35.38 19.11 -21.70
C SER A 26 -35.81 19.82 -20.41
N SER A 27 -36.95 20.49 -20.47
CA SER A 27 -37.58 21.21 -19.36
C SER A 27 -38.22 20.28 -18.33
N THR A 28 -37.85 20.49 -17.06
CA THR A 28 -38.70 20.62 -15.85
C THR A 28 -40.07 19.92 -15.81
N LEU A 29 -40.30 19.05 -14.81
CA LEU A 29 -41.24 19.30 -13.68
C LEU A 29 -41.38 18.06 -12.75
N LEU A 30 -41.07 18.32 -11.46
CA LEU A 30 -41.73 17.89 -10.22
C LEU A 30 -41.83 16.40 -9.79
N ARG A 31 -41.27 16.15 -8.59
CA ARG A 31 -41.57 15.05 -7.65
C ARG A 31 -43.08 14.95 -7.36
N SER A 32 -43.60 13.73 -7.18
CA SER A 32 -44.71 13.44 -6.28
C SER A 32 -45.03 11.93 -6.18
N PHE A 33 -44.81 11.39 -4.97
CA PHE A 33 -45.58 10.39 -4.21
C PHE A 33 -46.19 9.13 -4.86
N ALA A 34 -45.93 8.01 -4.17
CA ALA A 34 -46.60 6.72 -4.32
C ALA A 34 -48.14 6.82 -4.29
N SER A 35 -48.81 6.10 -5.19
CA SER A 35 -50.12 5.47 -4.96
C SER A 35 -50.45 4.53 -6.12
N THR A 36 -50.60 3.24 -5.81
CA THR A 36 -51.29 2.25 -6.65
C THR A 36 -52.75 2.66 -6.87
N PRO A 37 -53.32 2.35 -8.06
CA PRO A 37 -54.68 1.85 -8.08
C PRO A 37 -54.88 0.61 -8.97
N LEU A 38 -55.38 -0.44 -8.32
CA LEU A 38 -56.54 -1.26 -8.72
C LEU A 38 -56.67 -1.66 -10.20
N ARG A 39 -56.21 -2.87 -10.53
CA ARG A 39 -56.63 -3.62 -11.71
C ARG A 39 -58.01 -4.25 -11.43
N GLN A 40 -59.02 -3.83 -12.19
CA GLN A 40 -60.34 -4.44 -12.25
C GLN A 40 -60.24 -5.92 -12.67
N ALA A 41 -60.99 -6.77 -11.95
CA ALA A 41 -61.11 -8.19 -12.19
C ALA A 41 -62.06 -8.49 -13.36
N GLN A 42 -61.68 -9.45 -14.20
CA GLN A 42 -62.63 -10.28 -14.95
C GLN A 42 -62.36 -11.76 -14.65
N PRO A 43 -63.42 -12.58 -14.44
CA PRO A 43 -63.32 -13.93 -13.87
C PRO A 43 -63.54 -15.03 -14.91
N ALA A 44 -62.97 -16.23 -14.67
CA ALA A 44 -63.58 -17.56 -14.88
C ALA A 44 -62.58 -18.72 -15.09
N ASP A 45 -61.27 -18.48 -15.23
CA ASP A 45 -60.32 -19.58 -15.50
C ASP A 45 -59.47 -20.02 -14.29
N GLN A 46 -59.57 -19.36 -13.14
CA GLN A 46 -58.72 -19.66 -11.97
C GLN A 46 -59.31 -20.66 -10.95
N ALA A 47 -60.58 -21.05 -11.08
CA ALA A 47 -61.23 -21.95 -10.13
C ALA A 47 -60.87 -23.44 -10.34
N ALA A 48 -60.42 -23.83 -11.53
CA ALA A 48 -59.97 -25.20 -11.81
C ALA A 48 -58.53 -25.46 -11.36
N ALA A 49 -57.65 -24.46 -11.45
CA ALA A 49 -56.26 -24.55 -11.01
C ALA A 49 -56.08 -24.58 -9.49
N ALA A 50 -57.05 -24.03 -8.73
CA ALA A 50 -56.98 -23.98 -7.27
C ALA A 50 -57.39 -25.30 -6.57
N ARG A 51 -58.03 -26.25 -7.28
CA ARG A 51 -58.44 -27.55 -6.69
C ARG A 51 -57.34 -28.63 -6.73
N GLN A 52 -56.29 -28.47 -7.54
CA GLN A 52 -55.13 -29.37 -7.54
C GLN A 52 -54.15 -29.09 -6.40
N ALA A 53 -54.34 -28.02 -5.62
CA ALA A 53 -53.37 -27.56 -4.62
C ALA A 53 -53.62 -28.05 -3.18
N ILE A 54 -54.54 -29.00 -2.93
CA ILE A 54 -54.92 -29.38 -1.55
C ILE A 54 -54.64 -30.86 -1.19
N GLU A 55 -54.24 -31.72 -2.14
CA GLU A 55 -54.15 -33.17 -1.89
C GLU A 55 -52.76 -33.76 -2.18
N SER A 56 -51.71 -33.31 -1.49
CA SER A 56 -50.44 -34.06 -1.40
C SER A 56 -49.67 -33.74 -0.11
N TYR A 57 -49.98 -34.47 0.95
CA TYR A 57 -49.02 -34.73 2.02
C TYR A 57 -48.55 -36.18 1.87
N HIS A 58 -47.25 -36.37 1.62
CA HIS A 58 -46.57 -37.66 1.66
C HIS A 58 -45.47 -37.58 2.73
N THR A 59 -45.40 -38.58 3.61
CA THR A 59 -44.29 -38.79 4.54
C THR A 59 -43.07 -39.38 3.82
N HIS A 60 -41.91 -39.25 4.46
CA HIS A 60 -40.58 -39.09 3.87
C HIS A 60 -39.96 -40.31 3.14
N GLU A 61 -40.60 -41.49 3.09
CA GLU A 61 -39.91 -42.72 2.68
C GLU A 61 -40.48 -43.41 1.41
N ASP A 62 -41.65 -43.03 0.91
CA ASP A 62 -42.36 -43.85 -0.11
C ASP A 62 -42.34 -43.30 -1.55
N LEU A 63 -41.75 -42.14 -1.83
CA LEU A 63 -41.81 -41.52 -3.17
C LEU A 63 -40.64 -41.86 -4.10
N HIS A 64 -39.69 -42.67 -3.64
CA HIS A 64 -38.53 -43.08 -4.41
C HIS A 64 -38.40 -44.60 -4.36
N GLY A 65 -39.05 -45.28 -5.33
CA GLY A 65 -38.92 -46.71 -5.60
C GLY A 65 -37.53 -47.10 -6.12
N PHE A 66 -36.52 -46.82 -5.30
CA PHE A 66 -35.11 -47.07 -5.54
C PHE A 66 -34.63 -48.06 -4.49
N ASP A 67 -34.27 -49.27 -4.91
CA ASP A 67 -33.68 -50.31 -4.05
C ASP A 67 -32.39 -49.80 -3.40
N ALA A 68 -32.06 -50.28 -2.19
CA ALA A 68 -30.86 -49.87 -1.45
C ALA A 68 -29.55 -50.06 -2.25
N GLU A 69 -29.52 -50.97 -3.22
CA GLU A 69 -28.41 -51.14 -4.18
C GLU A 69 -28.21 -49.93 -5.12
N SER A 70 -29.27 -49.19 -5.46
CA SER A 70 -29.20 -47.98 -6.29
C SER A 70 -28.68 -46.76 -5.51
N ILE A 71 -28.86 -46.73 -4.19
CA ILE A 71 -28.26 -45.73 -3.28
C ILE A 71 -26.76 -46.02 -3.09
N LEU A 72 -26.38 -47.31 -3.04
CA LEU A 72 -24.97 -47.75 -2.94
C LEU A 72 -24.20 -47.70 -4.26
N SER A 73 -24.86 -47.38 -5.39
CA SER A 73 -24.22 -47.13 -6.68
C SER A 73 -23.45 -45.80 -6.76
N GLU A 74 -23.00 -45.26 -5.62
CA GLU A 74 -21.95 -44.23 -5.52
C GLU A 74 -20.64 -44.76 -6.11
N THR A 75 -20.60 -44.86 -7.43
CA THR A 75 -19.39 -45.07 -8.21
C THR A 75 -19.50 -44.14 -9.42
N GLY A 76 -19.18 -42.87 -9.17
CA GLY A 76 -19.01 -41.88 -10.24
C GLY A 76 -19.34 -40.47 -9.78
N ASN A 77 -18.31 -39.73 -9.34
CA ASN A 77 -18.22 -38.27 -9.28
C ASN A 77 -19.43 -37.54 -9.89
N THR A 78 -20.43 -37.24 -9.07
CA THR A 78 -21.50 -36.34 -9.50
C THR A 78 -20.94 -34.92 -9.47
N THR A 79 -20.98 -34.26 -10.62
CA THR A 79 -20.57 -32.88 -10.89
C THR A 79 -21.43 -31.83 -10.15
N LYS A 80 -21.74 -32.05 -8.87
CA LYS A 80 -22.51 -31.15 -8.01
C LYS A 80 -21.72 -30.59 -6.83
N ASP A 81 -20.63 -31.24 -6.42
CA ASP A 81 -19.60 -30.62 -5.56
C ASP A 81 -18.66 -29.67 -6.35
N ALA A 82 -18.80 -29.64 -7.68
CA ALA A 82 -17.87 -28.98 -8.60
C ALA A 82 -18.01 -27.45 -8.71
N ALA A 83 -18.79 -26.80 -7.83
CA ALA A 83 -18.85 -25.34 -7.76
C ALA A 83 -19.00 -24.89 -6.31
N LEU A 84 -17.98 -25.17 -5.49
CA LEU A 84 -17.83 -24.53 -4.18
C LEU A 84 -17.95 -23.01 -4.34
N ARG A 85 -18.98 -22.42 -3.73
CA ARG A 85 -19.23 -20.97 -3.81
C ARG A 85 -18.17 -20.26 -2.98
N HIS A 86 -17.23 -19.60 -3.65
CA HIS A 86 -16.23 -18.76 -3.00
C HIS A 86 -16.93 -17.61 -2.25
N PHE A 87 -16.53 -17.40 -1.01
CA PHE A 87 -17.03 -16.29 -0.21
C PHE A 87 -16.13 -15.08 -0.44
N THR A 88 -16.71 -13.97 -0.86
CA THR A 88 -15.97 -12.72 -1.03
C THR A 88 -16.05 -11.90 0.26
N ALA A 89 -14.93 -11.70 0.94
CA ALA A 89 -14.82 -10.83 2.10
C ALA A 89 -14.07 -9.55 1.72
N SER A 90 -14.56 -8.39 2.11
CA SER A 90 -13.84 -7.13 1.92
C SER A 90 -13.31 -6.59 3.24
N ILE A 91 -12.00 -6.41 3.34
CA ILE A 91 -11.39 -5.62 4.40
C ILE A 91 -11.57 -4.15 4.04
N SER A 92 -12.36 -3.46 4.86
CA SER A 92 -12.72 -2.07 4.65
C SER A 92 -11.54 -1.12 4.91
N PRO A 93 -11.51 0.06 4.27
CA PRO A 93 -10.47 1.06 4.47
C PRO A 93 -10.24 1.54 5.92
N GLN A 94 -11.24 1.35 6.79
CA GLN A 94 -11.21 1.79 8.20
C GLN A 94 -10.69 0.69 9.15
N HIS A 95 -10.29 -0.48 8.63
CA HIS A 95 -9.86 -1.59 9.46
C HIS A 95 -8.56 -1.25 10.22
N PRO A 96 -8.43 -1.54 11.53
CA PRO A 96 -7.26 -1.17 12.32
C PRO A 96 -5.92 -1.70 11.78
N ALA A 97 -5.91 -2.93 11.27
CA ALA A 97 -4.71 -3.55 10.66
C ALA A 97 -4.41 -3.03 9.23
N ALA A 98 -5.29 -2.21 8.66
CA ALA A 98 -5.02 -1.53 7.39
C ALA A 98 -4.39 -0.17 7.70
N HIS A 99 -3.10 -0.16 8.02
CA HIS A 99 -2.37 1.08 8.27
C HIS A 99 -2.40 2.00 7.04
N GLY A 100 -3.04 3.16 7.21
CA GLY A 100 -3.35 4.08 6.12
C GLY A 100 -4.77 3.84 5.60
N VAL A 101 -4.90 3.63 4.30
CA VAL A 101 -6.21 3.47 3.64
C VAL A 101 -6.09 2.40 2.56
N LEU A 102 -6.43 1.16 2.90
CA LEU A 102 -6.36 0.02 1.99
C LEU A 102 -7.71 -0.70 1.94
N ARG A 103 -8.19 -1.00 0.73
CA ARG A 103 -9.33 -1.89 0.52
C ARG A 103 -8.82 -3.19 -0.09
N LEU A 104 -9.05 -4.31 0.60
CA LEU A 104 -8.64 -5.64 0.12
C LEU A 104 -9.88 -6.50 -0.09
N ILE A 105 -10.10 -6.95 -1.32
CA ILE A 105 -11.16 -7.93 -1.63
C ILE A 105 -10.51 -9.30 -1.65
N LEU A 106 -10.94 -10.17 -0.75
CA LEU A 106 -10.44 -11.53 -0.60
C LEU A 106 -11.50 -12.52 -1.05
N GLU A 107 -11.10 -13.47 -1.88
CA GLU A 107 -11.89 -14.64 -2.21
C GLU A 107 -11.41 -15.80 -1.37
N LEU A 108 -12.29 -16.26 -0.48
CA LEU A 108 -11.98 -17.24 0.55
C LEU A 108 -12.67 -18.56 0.21
N ASN A 109 -11.96 -19.65 0.49
CA ASN A 109 -12.51 -20.99 0.60
C ASN A 109 -12.32 -21.48 2.04
N GLY A 110 -13.35 -21.29 2.88
CA GLY A 110 -13.20 -21.45 4.33
C GLY A 110 -12.22 -20.41 4.89
N GLU A 111 -11.08 -20.88 5.40
CA GLU A 111 -10.00 -20.04 5.94
C GLU A 111 -8.86 -19.78 4.94
N GLU A 112 -8.86 -20.48 3.79
CA GLU A 112 -7.81 -20.34 2.77
C GLU A 112 -8.11 -19.19 1.81
N ILE A 113 -7.10 -18.37 1.52
CA ILE A 113 -7.19 -17.27 0.56
C ILE A 113 -6.84 -17.80 -0.83
N LEU A 114 -7.80 -17.81 -1.75
CA LEU A 114 -7.58 -18.20 -3.15
C LEU A 114 -7.08 -17.03 -4.00
N ARG A 115 -7.67 -15.86 -3.79
CA ARG A 115 -7.35 -14.64 -4.54
C ARG A 115 -7.46 -13.43 -3.63
N ALA A 116 -6.49 -12.53 -3.77
CA ALA A 116 -6.49 -11.24 -3.10
C ALA A 116 -6.37 -10.13 -4.15
N ASP A 117 -7.32 -9.20 -4.15
CA ASP A 117 -7.35 -8.02 -5.02
C ASP A 117 -7.21 -6.73 -4.18
N PRO A 118 -6.00 -6.16 -4.09
CA PRO A 118 -5.76 -4.92 -3.36
C PRO A 118 -6.15 -3.70 -4.20
N HIS A 119 -7.26 -3.04 -3.81
CA HIS A 119 -7.66 -1.76 -4.39
C HIS A 119 -6.90 -0.62 -3.72
N ILE A 120 -5.92 -0.09 -4.44
CA ILE A 120 -5.15 1.10 -4.07
C ILE A 120 -5.75 2.38 -4.71
N GLY A 121 -5.24 3.54 -4.30
CA GLY A 121 -5.62 4.85 -4.88
C GLY A 121 -6.48 5.73 -3.98
N LEU A 122 -6.90 5.23 -2.82
CA LEU A 122 -7.68 6.02 -1.85
C LEU A 122 -6.90 7.21 -1.26
N LEU A 123 -5.58 7.14 -1.28
CA LEU A 123 -4.67 8.23 -0.93
C LEU A 123 -3.96 8.86 -2.16
N HIS A 124 -4.35 8.50 -3.38
CA HIS A 124 -3.72 9.06 -4.57
C HIS A 124 -4.12 10.53 -4.75
N ARG A 125 -3.12 11.41 -4.72
CA ARG A 125 -3.30 12.87 -4.87
C ARG A 125 -2.66 13.43 -6.14
N ALA A 126 -2.29 12.56 -7.10
CA ALA A 126 -1.56 12.93 -8.31
C ALA A 126 -0.36 13.87 -8.01
N THR A 127 0.45 13.52 -7.02
CA THR A 127 1.60 14.33 -6.57
C THR A 127 2.58 14.56 -7.70
N GLU A 128 2.81 13.57 -8.55
CA GLU A 128 3.64 13.69 -9.77
C GLU A 128 3.16 14.82 -10.69
N LYS A 129 1.84 14.97 -10.86
CA LYS A 129 1.26 16.02 -11.71
C LYS A 129 1.42 17.40 -11.09
N LEU A 130 1.35 17.49 -9.76
CA LEU A 130 1.57 18.75 -9.04
C LEU A 130 3.04 19.19 -9.13
N ILE A 131 3.98 18.24 -9.12
CA ILE A 131 5.42 18.51 -9.23
C ILE A 131 5.76 19.16 -10.57
N GLU A 132 5.09 18.79 -11.67
CA GLU A 132 5.32 19.41 -13.00
C GLU A 132 5.12 20.94 -13.01
N TYR A 133 4.24 21.46 -12.14
CA TYR A 133 3.95 22.90 -12.06
C TYR A 133 4.80 23.64 -11.01
N LYS A 134 5.76 22.97 -10.38
CA LYS A 134 6.58 23.49 -9.27
C LYS A 134 8.04 23.54 -9.67
N THR A 135 8.79 24.47 -9.07
CA THR A 135 10.25 24.47 -9.20
C THR A 135 10.87 23.36 -8.35
N TYR A 136 12.14 22.99 -8.62
CA TYR A 136 12.81 21.90 -7.91
C TYR A 136 12.81 22.07 -6.37
N THR A 137 12.98 23.29 -5.88
CA THR A 137 12.95 23.61 -4.43
C THR A 137 11.53 23.57 -3.86
N GLN A 138 10.52 23.97 -4.63
CA GLN A 138 9.12 23.90 -4.23
C GLN A 138 8.56 22.48 -4.30
N ALA A 139 9.16 21.61 -5.11
CA ALA A 139 8.78 20.22 -5.25
C ALA A 139 9.29 19.34 -4.10
N LEU A 140 10.39 19.74 -3.43
CA LEU A 140 11.00 18.98 -2.34
C LEU A 140 10.00 18.53 -1.26
N PRO A 141 9.13 19.39 -0.69
CA PRO A 141 8.23 19.00 0.41
C PRO A 141 7.14 17.99 0.01
N TYR A 142 6.98 17.68 -1.29
CA TYR A 142 6.10 16.58 -1.70
C TYR A 142 6.72 15.21 -1.40
N PHE A 143 8.04 15.09 -1.38
CA PHE A 143 8.75 13.83 -1.13
C PHE A 143 8.64 13.40 0.35
N ASP A 144 8.67 14.33 1.29
CA ASP A 144 8.45 14.08 2.73
C ASP A 144 7.05 13.51 3.03
N ARG A 145 6.12 13.66 2.08
CA ARG A 145 4.71 13.27 2.21
C ARG A 145 4.38 11.97 1.49
N LEU A 146 5.34 11.36 0.79
CA LEU A 146 5.16 10.06 0.14
C LEU A 146 5.27 8.95 1.18
N ASP A 147 6.49 8.64 1.63
CA ASP A 147 6.70 7.87 2.85
C ASP A 147 6.86 8.86 4.02
N TYR A 148 5.79 9.02 4.79
CA TYR A 148 5.70 9.94 5.91
C TYR A 148 6.40 9.43 7.18
N VAL A 149 6.95 8.21 7.16
CA VAL A 149 7.75 7.66 8.26
C VAL A 149 9.24 7.87 7.98
N SER A 150 9.65 7.83 6.71
CA SER A 150 11.03 8.05 6.28
C SER A 150 11.23 9.29 5.40
N MET A 151 11.03 10.46 6.01
CA MET A 151 11.00 11.76 5.31
C MET A 151 12.36 12.12 4.68
N MET A 152 13.44 12.12 5.48
CA MET A 152 14.76 12.58 5.01
C MET A 152 15.35 11.68 3.93
N THR A 153 15.04 10.38 3.91
CA THR A 153 15.51 9.47 2.85
C THR A 153 14.82 9.75 1.52
N ASN A 154 13.56 10.21 1.55
CA ASN A 154 12.85 10.64 0.34
C ASN A 154 13.43 11.96 -0.17
N GLU A 155 13.67 12.92 0.73
CA GLU A 155 14.34 14.19 0.44
C GLU A 155 15.73 13.96 -0.15
N GLN A 156 16.48 13.01 0.41
CA GLN A 156 17.82 12.61 -0.02
C GLN A 156 17.80 11.98 -1.41
N CYS A 157 16.90 11.03 -1.67
CA CYS A 157 16.77 10.42 -3.00
C CYS A 157 16.48 11.47 -4.07
N TYR A 158 15.55 12.39 -3.80
CA TYR A 158 15.23 13.48 -4.72
C TYR A 158 16.40 14.46 -4.89
N SER A 159 17.05 14.85 -3.79
CA SER A 159 18.20 15.77 -3.82
C SER A 159 19.36 15.19 -4.62
N LEU A 160 19.70 13.90 -4.42
CA LEU A 160 20.74 13.19 -5.17
C LEU A 160 20.41 13.13 -6.67
N ALA A 161 19.13 12.91 -7.02
CA ALA A 161 18.70 12.92 -8.42
C ALA A 161 18.89 14.30 -9.06
N VAL A 162 18.50 15.38 -8.38
CA VAL A 162 18.68 16.76 -8.88
C VAL A 162 20.16 17.15 -8.91
N GLU A 163 20.95 16.76 -7.92
CA GLU A 163 22.40 17.01 -7.84
C GLU A 163 23.15 16.31 -8.98
N LYS A 164 22.75 15.08 -9.33
CA LYS A 164 23.28 14.35 -10.47
C LYS A 164 22.92 15.00 -11.80
N LEU A 165 21.72 15.58 -11.94
CA LEU A 165 21.32 16.33 -13.14
C LEU A 165 22.07 17.66 -13.27
N LEU A 166 22.33 18.34 -12.15
CA LEU A 166 23.09 19.59 -12.10
C LEU A 166 24.61 19.39 -12.14
N ASN A 167 25.07 18.15 -11.96
CA ASN A 167 26.48 17.77 -11.88
C ASN A 167 27.26 18.62 -10.85
N ILE A 168 26.67 18.82 -9.68
CA ILE A 168 27.27 19.55 -8.56
C ILE A 168 27.79 18.58 -7.50
N ASP A 169 28.92 18.92 -6.88
CA ASP A 169 29.41 18.22 -5.70
C ASP A 169 29.07 19.02 -4.43
N ILE A 170 28.77 18.29 -3.37
CA ILE A 170 28.25 18.82 -2.11
C ILE A 170 29.40 18.89 -1.10
N PRO A 171 29.42 19.90 -0.20
CA PRO A 171 30.40 19.95 0.88
C PRO A 171 30.43 18.66 1.71
N GLU A 172 31.62 18.24 2.11
CA GLU A 172 31.84 17.00 2.85
C GLU A 172 31.02 16.93 4.15
N ARG A 173 30.96 18.03 4.91
CA ARG A 173 30.14 18.12 6.14
C ARG A 173 28.66 17.82 5.88
N ALA A 174 28.11 18.28 4.75
CA ALA A 174 26.71 18.04 4.43
C ALA A 174 26.44 16.57 4.07
N LYS A 175 27.40 15.88 3.43
CA LYS A 175 27.29 14.42 3.18
C LYS A 175 27.25 13.64 4.51
N TRP A 176 28.11 13.98 5.47
CA TRP A 176 28.09 13.37 6.81
C TRP A 176 26.78 13.61 7.56
N ILE A 177 26.26 14.84 7.53
CA ILE A 177 24.98 15.18 8.17
C ILE A 177 23.83 14.37 7.55
N ARG A 178 23.79 14.25 6.22
CA ARG A 178 22.75 13.47 5.52
C ARG A 178 22.85 11.98 5.83
N THR A 179 24.06 11.43 5.89
CA THR A 179 24.27 10.02 6.27
C THR A 179 23.82 9.76 7.71
N LEU A 180 24.14 10.66 8.65
CA LEU A 180 23.68 10.60 10.04
C LEU A 180 22.16 10.63 10.14
N PHE A 181 21.51 11.63 9.52
CA PHE A 181 20.05 11.73 9.55
C PHE A 181 19.36 10.61 8.78
N GLY A 182 19.94 10.11 7.69
CA GLY A 182 19.42 8.97 6.94
C GLY A 182 19.36 7.70 7.78
N GLU A 183 20.36 7.45 8.62
CA GLU A 183 20.33 6.33 9.56
C GLU A 183 19.40 6.57 10.75
N ILE A 184 19.28 7.79 11.27
CA ILE A 184 18.23 8.13 12.26
C ILE A 184 16.83 7.89 11.65
N THR A 185 16.60 8.28 10.39
CA THR A 185 15.36 8.00 9.66
C THR A 185 15.12 6.50 9.51
N ARG A 186 16.18 5.72 9.26
CA ARG A 186 16.08 4.27 9.18
C ARG A 186 15.63 3.68 10.52
N VAL A 187 16.18 4.14 11.63
CA VAL A 187 15.75 3.73 12.98
C VAL A 187 14.29 4.10 13.21
N LEU A 188 13.88 5.34 12.89
CA LEU A 188 12.48 5.79 12.96
C LEU A 188 11.53 4.89 12.15
N ASN A 189 11.95 4.46 10.95
CA ASN A 189 11.16 3.61 10.07
C ASN A 189 11.08 2.17 10.60
N HIS A 190 12.21 1.57 10.99
CA HIS A 190 12.20 0.22 11.55
C HIS A 190 11.46 0.12 12.88
N LEU A 191 11.56 1.14 13.75
CA LEU A 191 10.73 1.23 14.96
C LEU A 191 9.25 1.23 14.57
N MET A 192 8.81 2.08 13.64
CA MET A 192 7.41 2.04 13.22
C MET A 192 7.02 0.66 12.66
N ALA A 193 7.75 0.14 11.68
CA ALA A 193 7.40 -1.07 10.95
C ALA A 193 7.36 -2.32 11.85
N VAL A 194 8.36 -2.51 12.72
CA VAL A 194 8.41 -3.68 13.62
C VAL A 194 7.31 -3.58 14.67
N LEU A 195 7.14 -2.41 15.28
CA LEU A 195 6.18 -2.24 16.37
C LEU A 195 4.73 -2.32 15.91
N THR A 196 4.41 -1.73 14.76
CA THR A 196 3.07 -1.87 14.18
C THR A 196 2.79 -3.31 13.79
N HIS A 197 3.79 -4.02 13.24
CA HIS A 197 3.62 -5.43 12.92
C HIS A 197 3.36 -6.29 14.17
N VAL A 198 4.08 -6.02 15.28
CA VAL A 198 3.83 -6.67 16.57
C VAL A 198 2.43 -6.35 17.10
N MET A 199 1.99 -5.09 16.97
CA MET A 199 0.64 -4.66 17.34
C MET A 199 -0.44 -5.38 16.54
N ASP A 200 -0.29 -5.48 15.23
CA ASP A 200 -1.24 -6.16 14.34
C ASP A 200 -1.37 -7.66 14.63
N VAL A 201 -0.29 -8.30 15.09
CA VAL A 201 -0.30 -9.70 15.54
C VAL A 201 -0.93 -9.84 16.95
N GLY A 202 -0.91 -8.77 17.76
CA GLY A 202 -1.61 -8.67 19.04
C GLY A 202 -0.79 -8.17 20.23
N GLY A 203 0.50 -7.81 20.04
CA GLY A 203 1.38 -7.32 21.10
C GLY A 203 1.35 -5.79 21.22
N LEU A 204 0.72 -5.27 22.28
CA LEU A 204 0.55 -3.82 22.46
C LEU A 204 1.71 -3.13 23.21
N THR A 205 2.44 -3.85 24.07
CA THR A 205 3.43 -3.23 24.96
C THR A 205 4.67 -2.71 24.23
N PRO A 206 5.30 -3.42 23.27
CA PRO A 206 6.50 -2.92 22.62
C PRO A 206 6.22 -1.66 21.80
N PHE A 207 4.99 -1.53 21.28
CA PHE A 207 4.56 -0.37 20.52
C PHE A 207 4.69 0.92 21.33
N LEU A 208 4.25 0.93 22.59
CA LEU A 208 4.35 2.11 23.45
C LEU A 208 5.81 2.45 23.80
N TRP A 209 6.64 1.44 24.09
CA TRP A 209 8.05 1.64 24.42
C TRP A 209 8.84 2.23 23.26
N GLY A 210 8.67 1.68 22.05
CA GLY A 210 9.41 2.19 20.91
C GLY A 210 8.88 3.53 20.38
N PHE A 211 7.63 3.91 20.68
CA PHE A 211 7.15 5.28 20.42
C PHE A 211 7.79 6.32 21.35
N GLU A 212 8.18 5.96 22.57
CA GLU A 212 8.98 6.84 23.43
C GLU A 212 10.33 7.16 22.76
N GLU A 213 11.03 6.14 22.25
CA GLU A 213 12.29 6.35 21.53
C GLU A 213 12.08 7.12 20.22
N ARG A 214 10.96 6.87 19.54
CA ARG A 214 10.57 7.62 18.34
C ARG A 214 10.34 9.11 18.63
N GLU A 215 9.80 9.43 19.80
CA GLU A 215 9.59 10.81 20.26
C GLU A 215 10.92 11.53 20.47
N LYS A 216 11.90 10.89 21.12
CA LYS A 216 13.26 11.44 21.31
C LYS A 216 13.92 11.75 19.96
N LEU A 217 13.75 10.87 18.98
CA LEU A 217 14.25 11.10 17.62
C LEU A 217 13.50 12.24 16.89
N MET A 218 12.21 12.43 17.14
CA MET A 218 11.45 13.58 16.62
C MET A 218 11.92 14.91 17.22
N GLU A 219 12.38 14.93 18.46
CA GLU A 219 13.00 16.11 19.07
C GLU A 219 14.25 16.53 18.29
N PHE A 220 15.07 15.57 17.84
CA PHE A 220 16.23 15.87 16.99
C PHE A 220 15.81 16.48 15.65
N TYR A 221 14.70 16.01 15.07
CA TYR A 221 14.15 16.58 13.83
C TYR A 221 13.68 18.01 14.03
N GLU A 222 12.97 18.26 15.13
CA GLU A 222 12.49 19.59 15.49
C GLU A 222 13.64 20.56 15.71
N ARG A 223 14.69 20.15 16.42
CA ARG A 223 15.86 21.00 16.68
C ARG A 223 16.60 21.41 15.41
N VAL A 224 16.61 20.56 14.39
CA VAL A 224 17.36 20.81 13.14
C VAL A 224 16.54 21.51 12.07
N SER A 225 15.27 21.16 11.94
CA SER A 225 14.41 21.67 10.86
C SER A 225 13.32 22.65 11.33
N GLY A 226 13.02 22.68 12.63
CA GLY A 226 11.87 23.36 13.20
C GLY A 226 10.55 22.58 13.08
N ALA A 227 10.56 21.39 12.47
CA ALA A 227 9.41 20.53 12.31
C ALA A 227 9.72 19.09 12.77
N ARG A 228 8.72 18.44 13.37
CA ARG A 228 8.89 17.09 13.93
C ARG A 228 8.82 15.95 12.90
N MET A 229 8.17 16.17 11.76
CA MET A 229 8.03 15.18 10.69
C MET A 229 8.50 15.71 9.33
N HIS A 230 7.74 16.63 8.73
CA HIS A 230 8.07 17.20 7.43
C HIS A 230 9.14 18.28 7.59
N ALA A 231 10.40 17.88 7.47
CA ALA A 231 11.56 18.69 7.80
C ALA A 231 12.00 19.59 6.63
N ALA A 232 11.87 19.15 5.38
CA ALA A 232 12.42 19.84 4.20
C ALA A 232 13.86 20.34 4.44
N TYR A 233 14.67 19.49 5.08
CA TYR A 233 16.00 19.80 5.59
C TYR A 233 17.09 19.41 4.61
N VAL A 234 16.97 18.23 4.00
CA VAL A 234 17.85 17.78 2.93
C VAL A 234 17.36 18.41 1.64
N ARG A 235 18.17 19.29 1.05
CA ARG A 235 17.80 20.06 -0.15
C ARG A 235 18.77 19.80 -1.28
N PRO A 236 18.36 19.96 -2.55
CA PRO A 236 19.30 19.95 -3.67
C PRO A 236 20.40 21.00 -3.44
N GLY A 237 21.65 20.56 -3.31
CA GLY A 237 22.82 21.37 -2.96
C GLY A 237 23.35 21.18 -1.53
N GLY A 238 22.75 20.31 -0.71
CA GLY A 238 23.25 19.95 0.63
C GLY A 238 22.17 19.91 1.71
N VAL A 239 22.34 20.72 2.74
CA VAL A 239 21.43 20.82 3.89
C VAL A 239 20.93 22.25 4.05
N ALA A 240 19.73 22.44 4.60
CA ALA A 240 19.13 23.76 4.76
C ALA A 240 19.87 24.62 5.80
N PHE A 241 20.23 24.03 6.94
CA PHE A 241 20.89 24.69 8.07
C PHE A 241 21.98 23.77 8.65
N ASP A 242 22.97 24.33 9.33
CA ASP A 242 23.93 23.52 10.09
C ASP A 242 23.30 22.98 11.39
N LEU A 243 23.95 22.00 12.01
CA LEU A 243 23.48 21.41 13.26
C LEU A 243 23.50 22.44 14.40
N PRO A 244 22.46 22.49 15.26
CA PRO A 244 22.50 23.31 16.45
C PRO A 244 23.54 22.79 17.45
N HIS A 245 24.08 23.71 18.25
CA HIS A 245 25.07 23.38 19.29
C HIS A 245 24.51 22.35 20.29
N GLY A 246 25.34 21.38 20.68
CA GLY A 246 25.01 20.32 21.65
C GLY A 246 24.18 19.16 21.10
N LEU A 247 23.70 19.19 19.85
CA LEU A 247 22.89 18.10 19.30
C LEU A 247 23.67 16.78 19.20
N LEU A 248 24.94 16.84 18.83
CA LEU A 248 25.77 15.64 18.69
C LEU A 248 25.95 14.90 20.02
N ASP A 249 26.12 15.65 21.12
CA ASP A 249 26.24 15.07 22.46
C ASP A 249 24.95 14.39 22.89
N ASP A 250 23.80 14.96 22.52
CA ASP A 250 22.49 14.41 22.85
C ASP A 250 22.16 13.17 22.01
N ILE A 251 22.51 13.16 20.71
CA ILE A 251 22.43 11.96 19.86
C ILE A 251 23.31 10.85 20.42
N PHE A 252 24.52 11.18 20.90
CA PHE A 252 25.41 10.20 21.51
C PHE A 252 24.81 9.60 22.79
N LYS A 253 24.28 10.44 23.70
CA LYS A 253 23.58 9.96 24.91
C LYS A 253 22.41 9.04 24.56
N TRP A 254 21.59 9.42 23.58
CA TRP A 254 20.49 8.59 23.10
C TRP A 254 20.99 7.24 22.57
N ALA A 255 22.01 7.24 21.70
CA ALA A 255 22.57 6.02 21.12
C ALA A 255 23.09 5.04 22.18
N THR A 256 23.70 5.53 23.27
CA THR A 256 24.16 4.67 24.37
C THR A 256 23.03 3.94 25.11
N GLN A 257 21.85 4.56 25.19
CA GLN A 257 20.68 3.98 25.87
C GLN A 257 19.83 3.13 24.93
N PHE A 258 19.85 3.44 23.64
CA PHE A 258 19.00 2.80 22.64
C PHE A 258 19.29 1.28 22.49
N SER A 259 20.54 0.85 22.68
CA SER A 259 20.88 -0.58 22.65
C SER A 259 20.07 -1.39 23.67
N SER A 260 20.03 -0.93 24.93
CA SER A 260 19.25 -1.62 25.97
C SER A 260 17.75 -1.65 25.68
N ARG A 261 17.21 -0.63 24.98
CA ARG A 261 15.80 -0.59 24.59
C ARG A 261 15.49 -1.61 23.49
N ILE A 262 16.43 -1.83 22.56
CA ILE A 262 16.30 -2.88 21.54
C ILE A 262 16.28 -4.25 22.23
N ASP A 263 17.21 -4.50 23.15
CA ASP A 263 17.30 -5.79 23.86
C ASP A 263 16.00 -6.12 24.61
N GLU A 264 15.39 -5.12 25.28
CA GLU A 264 14.10 -5.27 25.96
C GLU A 264 12.94 -5.60 24.99
N ILE A 265 12.91 -4.96 23.81
CA ILE A 265 11.92 -5.28 22.78
C ILE A 265 12.16 -6.68 22.23
N GLU A 266 13.41 -7.06 22.01
CA GLU A 266 13.81 -8.36 21.48
C GLU A 266 13.45 -9.50 22.45
N GLU A 267 13.68 -9.30 23.75
CA GLU A 267 13.36 -10.28 24.79
C GLU A 267 11.88 -10.68 24.78
N VAL A 268 10.99 -9.70 24.61
CA VAL A 268 9.54 -9.92 24.59
C VAL A 268 9.06 -10.52 23.27
N VAL A 269 9.70 -10.18 22.14
CA VAL A 269 9.21 -10.54 20.80
C VAL A 269 9.91 -11.79 20.25
N THR A 270 11.24 -11.79 20.18
CA THR A 270 12.02 -12.82 19.49
C THR A 270 11.96 -14.17 20.20
N GLY A 271 11.96 -14.18 21.54
CA GLY A 271 11.83 -15.40 22.33
C GLY A 271 10.42 -16.02 22.34
N ASN A 272 9.40 -15.22 22.02
CA ASN A 272 8.01 -15.58 22.23
C ASN A 272 7.52 -16.67 21.27
N ARG A 273 6.96 -17.75 21.84
CA ARG A 273 6.38 -18.87 21.08
C ARG A 273 5.22 -18.43 20.19
N ILE A 274 4.37 -17.51 20.65
CA ILE A 274 3.23 -17.01 19.88
C ILE A 274 3.75 -16.27 18.65
N TRP A 275 4.72 -15.39 18.83
CA TRP A 275 5.36 -14.67 17.73
C TRP A 275 5.96 -15.61 16.70
N LYS A 276 6.74 -16.61 17.13
CA LYS A 276 7.32 -17.61 16.22
C LYS A 276 6.24 -18.40 15.47
N THR A 277 5.17 -18.81 16.15
CA THR A 277 4.06 -19.56 15.52
C THR A 277 3.36 -18.73 14.45
N ARG A 278 3.31 -17.40 14.61
CA ARG A 278 2.63 -16.45 13.72
C ARG A 278 3.52 -15.84 12.64
N THR A 279 4.82 -16.15 12.60
CA THR A 279 5.78 -15.57 11.64
C THR A 279 6.58 -16.64 10.90
N VAL A 280 7.00 -17.70 11.60
CA VAL A 280 7.81 -18.76 11.01
C VAL A 280 6.97 -19.58 10.05
N GLY A 281 7.37 -19.56 8.78
CA GLY A 281 6.75 -20.34 7.73
C GLY A 281 5.61 -19.66 7.00
N ILE A 282 5.29 -18.40 7.33
CA ILE A 282 4.26 -17.61 6.66
C ILE A 282 4.89 -16.79 5.52
N ALA A 283 4.20 -16.70 4.39
CA ALA A 283 4.59 -15.89 3.23
C ALA A 283 6.05 -16.10 2.77
N LYS A 284 6.45 -17.38 2.60
CA LYS A 284 7.79 -17.71 2.08
C LYS A 284 7.90 -17.26 0.63
N VAL A 285 8.89 -16.40 0.35
CA VAL A 285 9.20 -15.92 -1.00
C VAL A 285 10.54 -16.52 -1.44
N THR A 286 10.54 -17.24 -2.56
CA THR A 286 11.77 -17.76 -3.16
C THR A 286 12.60 -16.65 -3.80
N VAL A 287 13.92 -16.86 -3.94
CA VAL A 287 14.82 -15.89 -4.58
C VAL A 287 14.35 -15.52 -5.99
N GLN A 288 13.94 -16.52 -6.79
CA GLN A 288 13.49 -16.28 -8.16
C GLN A 288 12.24 -15.40 -8.19
N GLN A 289 11.23 -15.72 -7.36
CA GLN A 289 10.01 -14.90 -7.26
C GLN A 289 10.30 -13.48 -6.79
N ALA A 290 11.21 -13.30 -5.82
CA ALA A 290 11.59 -11.98 -5.35
C ALA A 290 12.21 -11.13 -6.47
N LEU A 291 13.02 -11.73 -7.34
CA LEU A 291 13.60 -11.05 -8.50
C LEU A 291 12.55 -10.77 -9.58
N ASP A 292 11.71 -11.74 -9.91
CA ASP A 292 10.66 -11.61 -10.92
C ASP A 292 9.65 -10.52 -10.53
N TYR A 293 9.32 -10.40 -9.23
CA TYR A 293 8.42 -9.38 -8.69
C TYR A 293 9.12 -8.06 -8.33
N SER A 294 10.43 -7.95 -8.62
CA SER A 294 11.24 -6.75 -8.36
C SER A 294 11.21 -6.29 -6.89
N PHE A 295 11.20 -7.23 -5.95
CA PHE A 295 11.32 -6.92 -4.53
C PHE A 295 12.71 -6.36 -4.20
N SER A 296 12.75 -5.46 -3.22
CA SER A 296 13.98 -4.78 -2.80
C SER A 296 14.06 -4.66 -1.28
N GLY A 297 15.25 -4.27 -0.77
CA GLY A 297 15.47 -4.04 0.65
C GLY A 297 15.36 -5.31 1.50
N VAL A 298 14.61 -5.25 2.59
CA VAL A 298 14.49 -6.34 3.57
C VAL A 298 13.82 -7.57 2.98
N MET A 299 12.86 -7.40 2.07
CA MET A 299 12.17 -8.52 1.42
C MET A 299 13.13 -9.38 0.58
N LEU A 300 14.01 -8.73 -0.18
CA LEU A 300 15.01 -9.42 -1.01
C LEU A 300 16.11 -10.08 -0.14
N ARG A 301 16.57 -9.37 0.90
CA ARG A 301 17.57 -9.91 1.84
C ARG A 301 17.03 -11.07 2.68
N GLY A 302 15.74 -11.03 3.05
CA GLY A 302 15.07 -12.11 3.77
C GLY A 302 14.99 -13.42 2.97
N SER A 303 14.94 -13.34 1.64
CA SER A 303 15.03 -14.50 0.75
C SER A 303 16.46 -15.04 0.58
N GLY A 304 17.49 -14.36 1.10
CA GLY A 304 18.88 -14.82 1.09
C GLY A 304 19.82 -14.14 0.09
N VAL A 305 19.37 -13.10 -0.63
CA VAL A 305 20.23 -12.33 -1.55
C VAL A 305 20.88 -11.16 -0.80
N PRO A 306 22.21 -11.12 -0.61
CA PRO A 306 22.90 -10.05 0.11
C PRO A 306 23.05 -8.80 -0.76
N TRP A 307 21.93 -8.11 -1.03
CA TRP A 307 21.90 -6.88 -1.84
C TRP A 307 21.48 -5.67 -1.00
N ASP A 308 22.36 -4.66 -0.92
CA ASP A 308 22.08 -3.36 -0.32
C ASP A 308 22.73 -2.27 -1.18
N ILE A 309 21.94 -1.26 -1.56
CA ILE A 309 22.40 -0.14 -2.40
C ILE A 309 23.55 0.60 -1.71
N ARG A 310 23.54 0.72 -0.38
CA ARG A 310 24.59 1.43 0.36
C ARG A 310 25.96 0.77 0.28
N LYS A 311 26.01 -0.56 0.05
CA LYS A 311 27.27 -1.30 -0.13
C LYS A 311 27.64 -1.45 -1.61
N VAL A 312 26.66 -1.72 -2.47
CA VAL A 312 26.91 -2.00 -3.89
C VAL A 312 27.15 -0.74 -4.70
N ALA A 313 26.33 0.29 -4.46
CA ALA A 313 26.39 1.58 -5.12
C ALA A 313 26.39 2.67 -4.05
N PRO A 314 27.50 2.79 -3.30
CA PRO A 314 27.58 3.73 -2.18
C PRO A 314 27.30 5.15 -2.66
N TYR A 315 26.56 5.88 -1.85
CA TYR A 315 26.27 7.29 -2.01
C TYR A 315 26.74 8.03 -0.76
N GLU A 316 26.92 9.36 -0.89
CA GLU A 316 27.41 10.22 0.21
C GLU A 316 28.72 9.73 0.83
N LYS A 317 28.67 9.24 2.08
CA LYS A 317 29.80 8.78 2.88
C LYS A 317 29.60 7.37 3.45
N TYR A 318 28.69 6.59 2.86
CA TYR A 318 28.46 5.20 3.26
C TYR A 318 29.63 4.25 2.94
N ASP A 319 30.56 4.68 2.08
CA ASP A 319 31.81 4.00 1.76
C ASP A 319 32.87 4.13 2.87
N GLU A 320 32.86 5.23 3.62
CA GLU A 320 33.78 5.49 4.73
C GLU A 320 33.30 4.94 6.08
N VAL A 321 32.06 4.44 6.15
CA VAL A 321 31.45 3.90 7.38
C VAL A 321 31.41 2.37 7.35
N GLU A 322 31.91 1.75 8.42
CA GLU A 322 31.85 0.30 8.63
C GLU A 322 30.48 -0.11 9.19
N PHE A 323 29.81 -1.06 8.53
CA PHE A 323 28.51 -1.64 8.91
C PHE A 323 28.27 -2.97 8.20
#